data_AF-A0A8H7BAK2-F1
#
_entry.id   AF-A0A8H7BAK2-F1
#
_cell.length_a   1.000
_cell.length_b   1.000
_cell.length_c   1.000
_cell.angle_alpha   90.00
_cell.angle_beta   90.00
_cell.angle_gamma   90.00
#
_symmetry.space_group_name_H-M   'P 1'
#
loop_
_entity.id
_entity.type
_entity.pdbx_description
1 polymer ?
#
loop_
_entity_poly.entity_id
_entity_poly.type
_entity_poly.pdbx_seq_one_letter_code
_entity_poly.pdbx_strand_id
1 'polypeptide(L)'
;MVYIPNLHYDKQRLLALLTADLTSAQLDRIQELFGIGATSRSPYPAEELFIEDKREWSHLSHADLMRAYPEQDPLLVIDSHTPHDGGIWYIEGFATADDVTNGLAESLNTLYKIRMDIRDVVMQFTSYSVANTHISNDLWHVNAPMWTRVVEKGGSPFVGKVAELYYTTNFDIMAYFLLRLEKGDRDAIASIQYAHENLQRGEEAEYWGIEHSWKLSPQQHVDKIFVYAKFCRLWGVPTLIPVAVGMIDQLVDLSPSEPVILDEKRKIEAWKRSAGPVDESAFNAAMNGLEL
;
A
#
# COMPACT_ATOMS: atom_id res chain seq x y z
N MET A 1 -14.27 29.86 -27.74
CA MET A 1 -14.25 28.67 -28.60
C MET A 1 -13.01 27.89 -28.24
N VAL A 2 -13.15 26.81 -27.46
CA VAL A 2 -12.00 25.99 -27.03
C VAL A 2 -11.73 25.01 -28.16
N TYR A 3 -10.59 25.18 -28.82
CA TYR A 3 -10.05 24.19 -29.75
C TYR A 3 -9.59 22.99 -28.92
N ILE A 4 -10.31 21.87 -29.03
CA ILE A 4 -9.89 20.58 -28.45
C ILE A 4 -9.21 19.82 -29.59
N PRO A 5 -7.87 19.73 -29.62
CA PRO A 5 -7.20 18.99 -30.67
C PRO A 5 -7.51 17.50 -30.52
N ASN A 6 -8.03 16.92 -31.61
CA ASN A 6 -7.98 15.50 -31.97
C ASN A 6 -8.70 14.49 -31.05
N LEU A 7 -10.00 14.30 -31.30
CA LEU A 7 -10.78 13.09 -30.95
C LEU A 7 -10.40 11.84 -31.80
N HIS A 8 -9.24 11.86 -32.46
CA HIS A 8 -8.78 10.87 -33.43
C HIS A 8 -7.34 10.41 -33.15
N TYR A 9 -6.98 10.22 -31.88
CA TYR A 9 -5.81 9.40 -31.59
C TYR A 9 -6.21 7.93 -31.77
N ASP A 10 -5.37 7.17 -32.49
CA ASP A 10 -5.51 5.72 -32.54
C ASP A 10 -5.49 5.20 -31.11
N LYS A 11 -6.57 4.51 -30.70
CA LYS A 11 -6.65 3.95 -29.37
C LYS A 11 -5.58 2.87 -29.21
N GLN A 12 -4.93 2.85 -28.05
CA GLN A 12 -4.07 1.74 -27.67
C GLN A 12 -4.94 0.49 -27.51
N ARG A 13 -4.66 -0.53 -28.31
CA ARG A 13 -5.36 -1.81 -28.24
C ARG A 13 -4.74 -2.67 -27.16
N LEU A 14 -5.54 -2.97 -26.13
CA LEU A 14 -5.24 -4.01 -25.16
C LEU A 14 -5.85 -5.32 -25.69
N LEU A 15 -4.99 -6.21 -26.17
CA LEU A 15 -5.40 -7.49 -26.72
C LEU A 15 -5.73 -8.47 -25.59
N ALA A 16 -6.94 -9.03 -25.59
CA ALA A 16 -7.36 -10.09 -24.69
C ALA A 16 -7.80 -11.34 -25.45
N LEU A 17 -7.28 -12.50 -25.05
CA LEU A 17 -7.63 -13.78 -25.64
C LEU A 17 -8.89 -14.33 -24.99
N LEU A 18 -9.93 -14.61 -25.78
CA LEU A 18 -11.12 -15.33 -25.33
C LEU A 18 -10.89 -16.83 -25.44
N THR A 19 -10.75 -17.52 -24.30
CA THR A 19 -10.50 -18.97 -24.24
C THR A 19 -11.68 -19.75 -23.68
N ALA A 20 -12.87 -19.16 -23.65
CA ALA A 20 -14.08 -19.79 -23.15
C ALA A 20 -15.30 -19.52 -24.04
N ASP A 21 -16.25 -20.46 -24.03
CA ASP A 21 -17.55 -20.28 -24.69
C ASP A 21 -18.43 -19.37 -23.86
N LEU A 22 -18.37 -18.06 -24.17
CA LEU A 22 -19.20 -17.03 -23.56
C LEU A 22 -20.33 -16.62 -24.51
N THR A 23 -21.49 -16.33 -23.92
CA THR A 23 -22.63 -15.76 -24.66
C THR A 23 -22.34 -14.31 -25.06
N SER A 24 -23.02 -13.81 -26.10
CA SER A 24 -22.90 -12.40 -26.51
C SER A 24 -23.19 -11.44 -25.35
N ALA A 25 -24.19 -11.73 -24.52
CA ALA A 25 -24.51 -10.90 -23.35
C ALA A 25 -23.38 -10.84 -22.31
N GLN A 26 -22.62 -11.93 -22.14
CA GLN A 26 -21.45 -11.95 -21.26
C GLN A 26 -20.29 -11.15 -21.85
N LEU A 27 -20.06 -11.25 -23.16
CA LEU A 27 -19.05 -10.46 -23.86
C LEU A 27 -19.38 -8.96 -23.83
N ASP A 28 -20.64 -8.61 -24.05
CA ASP A 28 -21.14 -7.23 -23.95
C ASP A 28 -20.91 -6.68 -22.54
N ARG A 29 -21.17 -7.48 -21.52
CA ARG A 29 -20.93 -7.10 -20.12
C ARG A 29 -19.44 -6.88 -19.82
N ILE A 30 -18.56 -7.72 -20.37
CA ILE A 30 -17.10 -7.55 -20.21
C ILE A 30 -16.65 -6.22 -20.84
N GLN A 31 -17.10 -5.94 -22.06
CA GLN A 31 -16.80 -4.69 -22.75
C GLN A 31 -17.36 -3.47 -21.99
N GLU A 32 -18.57 -3.58 -21.44
CA GLU A 32 -19.17 -2.54 -20.61
C GLU A 32 -18.33 -2.27 -19.34
N LEU A 33 -17.95 -3.32 -18.60
CA LEU A 33 -17.12 -3.19 -17.40
C LEU A 33 -15.76 -2.56 -17.71
N PHE A 34 -15.13 -2.96 -18.81
CA PHE A 34 -13.88 -2.36 -19.26
C PHE A 34 -14.07 -0.88 -19.59
N GLY A 35 -15.14 -0.54 -20.32
CA GLY A 35 -15.48 0.83 -20.67
C GLY A 35 -15.73 1.73 -19.44
N ILE A 36 -16.40 1.21 -18.41
CA ILE A 36 -16.57 1.90 -17.12
C ILE A 36 -15.20 2.18 -16.49
N GLY A 37 -14.33 1.17 -16.43
CA GLY A 37 -12.97 1.29 -15.92
C GLY A 37 -12.16 2.38 -16.63
N ALA A 38 -12.09 2.29 -17.96
CA ALA A 38 -11.36 3.24 -18.80
C ALA A 38 -11.91 4.68 -18.66
N THR A 39 -13.23 4.84 -18.64
CA THR A 39 -13.87 6.17 -18.57
C THR A 39 -13.78 6.80 -17.18
N SER A 40 -13.70 5.98 -16.12
CA SER A 40 -13.53 6.48 -14.75
C SER A 40 -12.22 7.24 -14.54
N ARG A 41 -11.21 6.97 -15.38
CA ARG A 41 -9.87 7.57 -15.30
C ARG A 41 -9.68 8.73 -16.26
N SER A 42 -10.37 8.70 -17.41
CA SER A 42 -10.38 9.78 -18.39
C SER A 42 -11.74 9.85 -19.07
N PRO A 43 -12.35 11.05 -19.22
CA PRO A 43 -13.56 11.20 -20.03
C PRO A 43 -13.33 10.89 -21.51
N TYR A 44 -12.07 10.74 -21.93
CA TYR A 44 -11.65 10.31 -23.27
C TYR A 44 -10.69 9.11 -23.11
N PRO A 45 -11.21 7.87 -23.04
CA PRO A 45 -10.38 6.69 -22.86
C PRO A 45 -9.46 6.51 -24.08
N ALA A 46 -8.16 6.38 -23.81
CA ALA A 46 -7.14 6.18 -24.84
C ALA A 46 -7.00 4.70 -25.23
N GLU A 47 -7.55 3.81 -24.41
CA GLU A 47 -7.43 2.36 -24.53
C GLU A 47 -8.74 1.72 -25.03
N GLU A 48 -8.61 0.63 -25.77
CA GLU A 48 -9.72 -0.25 -26.13
C GLU A 48 -9.38 -1.72 -25.86
N LEU A 49 -10.31 -2.47 -25.29
CA LEU A 49 -10.17 -3.91 -25.10
C LEU A 49 -10.53 -4.63 -26.40
N PHE A 50 -9.51 -5.13 -27.08
CA PHE A 50 -9.68 -5.91 -28.30
C PHE A 50 -9.72 -7.40 -27.94
N ILE A 51 -10.87 -8.05 -28.14
CA ILE A 51 -11.04 -9.47 -27.83
C ILE A 51 -10.72 -10.29 -29.08
N GLU A 52 -9.65 -11.08 -29.02
CA GLU A 52 -9.32 -12.06 -30.04
C GLU A 52 -9.90 -13.43 -29.65
N ASP A 53 -10.66 -14.02 -30.57
CA ASP A 53 -11.25 -15.33 -30.38
C ASP A 53 -10.17 -16.42 -30.47
N LYS A 54 -9.95 -17.11 -29.34
CA LYS A 54 -9.03 -18.24 -29.19
C LYS A 54 -9.71 -19.39 -28.44
N ARG A 55 -11.00 -19.60 -28.68
CA ARG A 55 -11.75 -20.66 -27.99
C ARG A 55 -11.19 -22.06 -28.28
N GLU A 56 -10.53 -22.24 -29.41
CA GLU A 56 -9.77 -23.46 -29.73
C GLU A 56 -8.62 -23.73 -28.74
N TRP A 57 -8.14 -22.71 -28.02
CA TRP A 57 -7.11 -22.81 -26.98
C TRP A 57 -7.66 -22.97 -25.57
N SER A 58 -8.98 -23.18 -25.42
CA SER A 58 -9.64 -23.44 -24.12
C SER A 58 -9.03 -24.58 -23.30
N HIS A 59 -8.36 -25.53 -23.96
CA HIS A 59 -7.70 -26.68 -23.34
C HIS A 59 -6.26 -26.39 -22.88
N LEU A 60 -5.68 -25.25 -23.26
CA LEU A 60 -4.30 -24.91 -22.92
C LEU A 60 -4.21 -24.32 -21.52
N SER A 61 -3.13 -24.66 -20.81
CA SER A 61 -2.78 -23.97 -19.57
C SER A 61 -2.30 -22.55 -19.87
N HIS A 62 -2.30 -21.65 -18.89
CA HIS A 62 -1.75 -20.30 -19.08
C HIS A 62 -0.27 -20.31 -19.49
N ALA A 63 0.49 -21.28 -19.00
CA ALA A 63 1.89 -21.46 -19.40
C ALA A 63 1.99 -21.85 -20.88
N ASP A 64 1.08 -22.68 -21.37
CA ASP A 64 1.05 -23.10 -22.78
C ASP A 64 0.51 -21.99 -23.68
N LEU A 65 -0.44 -21.18 -23.22
CA LEU A 65 -0.88 -19.96 -23.90
C LEU A 65 0.29 -18.99 -24.11
N MET A 66 1.08 -18.72 -23.06
CA MET A 66 2.25 -17.84 -23.13
C MET A 66 3.30 -18.37 -24.13
N ARG A 67 3.50 -19.70 -24.18
CA ARG A 67 4.42 -20.32 -25.16
C ARG A 67 3.86 -20.31 -26.58
N ALA A 68 2.54 -20.44 -26.74
CA ALA A 68 1.87 -20.44 -28.03
C ALA A 68 1.74 -19.03 -28.64
N TYR A 69 1.88 -17.99 -27.83
CA TYR A 69 1.74 -16.59 -28.26
C TYR A 69 2.92 -15.71 -27.77
N PRO A 70 4.18 -16.05 -28.13
CA PRO A 70 5.38 -15.43 -27.56
C PRO A 70 5.62 -13.98 -27.99
N GLU A 71 4.89 -13.50 -29.00
CA GLU A 71 5.05 -12.14 -29.55
C GLU A 71 4.26 -11.09 -28.76
N GLN A 72 3.36 -11.50 -27.86
CA GLN A 72 2.54 -10.62 -27.07
C GLN A 72 2.92 -10.77 -25.59
N ASP A 73 3.50 -9.71 -25.04
CA ASP A 73 3.84 -9.59 -23.64
C ASP A 73 3.43 -8.18 -23.17
N PRO A 74 2.52 -8.05 -22.19
CA PRO A 74 1.84 -9.10 -21.42
C PRO A 74 0.59 -9.67 -22.13
N LEU A 75 0.10 -10.83 -21.67
CA LEU A 75 -1.15 -11.44 -22.13
C LEU A 75 -2.33 -11.12 -21.21
N LEU A 76 -3.46 -10.71 -21.80
CA LEU A 76 -4.76 -10.70 -21.13
C LEU A 76 -5.58 -11.92 -21.55
N VAL A 77 -6.22 -12.62 -20.61
CA VAL A 77 -7.03 -13.83 -20.90
C VAL A 77 -8.40 -13.75 -20.24
N ILE A 78 -9.44 -13.85 -21.07
CA ILE A 78 -10.84 -13.98 -20.71
C ILE A 78 -11.18 -15.48 -20.70
N ASP A 79 -11.50 -16.01 -19.52
CA ASP A 79 -11.78 -17.42 -19.30
C ASP A 79 -13.24 -17.65 -18.88
N SER A 80 -13.56 -18.91 -18.55
CA SER A 80 -14.92 -19.28 -18.14
C SER A 80 -15.33 -18.68 -16.79
N HIS A 81 -14.37 -18.20 -15.99
CA HIS A 81 -14.64 -17.58 -14.69
C HIS A 81 -14.97 -16.10 -14.82
N THR A 82 -14.52 -15.44 -15.89
CA THR A 82 -14.70 -13.99 -16.11
C THR A 82 -16.15 -13.49 -15.94
N PRO A 83 -17.18 -14.18 -16.45
CA PRO A 83 -18.56 -13.72 -16.24
C PRO A 83 -19.03 -13.77 -14.78
N HIS A 84 -18.38 -14.56 -13.94
CA HIS A 84 -18.78 -14.77 -12.54
C HIS A 84 -18.14 -13.75 -11.60
N ASP A 85 -16.84 -13.48 -11.78
CA ASP A 85 -16.07 -12.61 -10.90
C ASP A 85 -15.82 -11.21 -11.50
N GLY A 86 -16.12 -11.01 -12.79
CA GLY A 86 -15.76 -9.79 -13.50
C GLY A 86 -14.24 -9.64 -13.66
N GLY A 87 -13.50 -10.73 -13.53
CA GLY A 87 -12.04 -10.74 -13.57
C GLY A 87 -11.48 -11.03 -14.96
N ILE A 88 -10.27 -10.57 -15.22
CA ILE A 88 -9.45 -10.98 -16.37
C ILE A 88 -8.08 -11.40 -15.86
N TRP A 89 -7.47 -12.40 -16.50
CA TRP A 89 -6.08 -12.74 -16.18
C TRP A 89 -5.14 -11.79 -16.89
N TYR A 90 -4.18 -11.25 -16.16
CA TYR A 90 -2.99 -10.61 -16.69
C TYR A 90 -1.81 -11.54 -16.44
N ILE A 91 -1.10 -11.92 -17.50
CA ILE A 91 0.03 -12.84 -17.47
C ILE A 91 1.24 -12.07 -18.00
N GLU A 92 2.19 -11.79 -17.10
CA GLU A 92 3.42 -11.06 -17.40
C GLU A 92 4.45 -11.96 -18.08
N GLY A 93 4.54 -13.22 -17.67
CA GLY A 93 5.46 -14.17 -18.31
C GLY A 93 6.15 -15.09 -17.34
N PHE A 94 7.19 -15.76 -17.82
CA PHE A 94 7.99 -16.69 -17.03
C PHE A 94 9.07 -15.95 -16.23
N ALA A 95 9.39 -16.49 -15.06
CA ALA A 95 10.47 -16.00 -14.22
C ALA A 95 11.82 -15.99 -14.95
N THR A 96 12.58 -14.95 -14.69
CA THR A 96 13.93 -14.75 -15.21
C THR A 96 14.98 -15.48 -14.39
N ALA A 97 16.22 -15.54 -14.89
CA ALA A 97 17.34 -16.10 -14.14
C ALA A 97 17.63 -15.30 -12.85
N ASP A 98 17.41 -13.99 -12.88
CA ASP A 98 17.57 -13.13 -11.71
C ASP A 98 16.50 -13.44 -10.66
N ASP A 99 15.25 -13.69 -11.07
CA ASP A 99 14.17 -14.08 -10.15
C ASP A 99 14.49 -15.37 -9.40
N VAL A 100 15.06 -16.37 -10.10
CA VAL A 100 15.46 -17.64 -9.47
C VAL A 100 16.66 -17.43 -8.56
N THR A 101 17.66 -16.67 -9.01
CA THR A 101 18.90 -16.41 -8.25
C THR A 101 18.61 -15.66 -6.95
N ASN A 102 17.67 -14.71 -7.00
CA ASN A 102 17.26 -13.91 -5.85
C ASN A 102 16.17 -14.58 -4.99
N GLY A 103 15.73 -15.80 -5.33
CA GLY A 103 14.69 -16.53 -4.59
C GLY A 103 13.29 -15.94 -4.72
N LEU A 104 13.05 -15.12 -5.76
CA LEU A 104 11.73 -14.59 -6.13
C LEU A 104 10.89 -15.64 -6.89
N ALA A 105 11.55 -16.62 -7.52
CA ALA A 105 10.93 -17.76 -8.17
C ALA A 105 11.66 -19.07 -7.82
N GLU A 106 10.92 -20.18 -7.80
CA GLU A 106 11.48 -21.52 -7.58
C GLU A 106 12.21 -22.05 -8.81
N SER A 107 11.78 -21.63 -10.01
CA SER A 107 12.39 -22.04 -11.28
C SER A 107 12.05 -21.07 -12.41
N LEU A 108 12.75 -21.21 -13.54
CA LEU A 108 12.44 -20.50 -14.79
C LEU A 108 11.07 -20.90 -15.39
N ASN A 109 10.41 -21.92 -14.84
CA ASN A 109 9.06 -22.33 -15.25
C ASN A 109 7.96 -21.69 -14.40
N THR A 110 8.31 -20.90 -13.38
CA THR A 110 7.33 -20.14 -12.60
C THR A 110 6.71 -19.07 -13.49
N LEU A 111 5.38 -19.08 -13.61
CA LEU A 111 4.62 -18.12 -14.42
C LEU A 111 4.02 -17.04 -13.53
N TYR A 112 4.36 -15.78 -13.77
CA TYR A 112 3.75 -14.63 -13.09
C TYR A 112 2.43 -14.25 -13.76
N LYS A 113 1.36 -14.34 -12.97
CA LYS A 113 0.00 -13.97 -13.39
C LYS A 113 -0.82 -13.46 -12.21
N ILE A 114 -1.75 -12.58 -12.49
CA ILE A 114 -2.71 -12.05 -11.51
C ILE A 114 -4.10 -11.98 -12.13
N ARG A 115 -5.13 -12.20 -11.30
CA ARG A 115 -6.54 -12.03 -11.68
C ARG A 115 -6.95 -10.62 -11.29
N MET A 116 -7.27 -9.78 -12.26
CA MET A 116 -7.63 -8.37 -12.06
C MET A 116 -9.12 -8.15 -12.26
N ASP A 117 -9.72 -7.22 -11.53
CA ASP A 117 -11.04 -6.69 -11.91
C ASP A 117 -10.93 -6.02 -13.29
N ILE A 118 -11.86 -6.34 -14.20
CA ILE A 118 -11.89 -5.78 -15.57
C ILE A 118 -11.88 -4.24 -15.55
N ARG A 119 -12.47 -3.60 -14.54
CA ARG A 119 -12.51 -2.14 -14.41
C ARG A 119 -11.15 -1.52 -14.12
N ASP A 120 -10.22 -2.29 -13.55
CA ASP A 120 -8.90 -1.82 -13.16
C ASP A 120 -7.82 -2.13 -14.21
N VAL A 121 -8.16 -2.87 -15.28
CA VAL A 121 -7.23 -3.32 -16.32
C VAL A 121 -6.41 -2.17 -16.89
N VAL A 122 -7.03 -1.05 -17.25
CA VAL A 122 -6.29 0.10 -17.84
C VAL A 122 -5.20 0.60 -16.90
N MET A 123 -5.52 0.72 -15.61
CA MET A 123 -4.56 1.19 -14.61
C MET A 123 -3.45 0.16 -14.37
N GLN A 124 -3.82 -1.09 -14.10
CA GLN A 124 -2.86 -2.12 -13.73
C GLN A 124 -2.00 -2.54 -14.92
N PHE A 125 -2.58 -2.61 -16.13
CA PHE A 125 -1.83 -2.84 -17.36
C PHE A 125 -0.77 -1.75 -17.55
N THR A 126 -1.11 -0.47 -17.37
CA THR A 126 -0.13 0.62 -17.45
C THR A 126 0.94 0.50 -16.37
N SER A 127 0.57 0.18 -15.13
CA SER A 127 1.52 0.01 -14.03
C SER A 127 2.55 -1.10 -14.29
N TYR A 128 2.10 -2.25 -14.80
CA TYR A 128 3.00 -3.37 -15.02
C TYR A 128 3.77 -3.24 -16.35
N SER A 129 3.08 -2.94 -17.46
CA SER A 129 3.71 -2.91 -18.80
C SER A 129 4.46 -1.63 -19.12
N VAL A 130 4.10 -0.48 -18.53
CA VAL A 130 4.71 0.83 -18.85
C VAL A 130 5.56 1.35 -17.70
N ALA A 131 5.08 1.26 -16.46
CA ALA A 131 5.82 1.72 -15.29
C ALA A 131 6.83 0.70 -14.73
N ASN A 132 7.01 -0.45 -15.41
CA ASN A 132 7.93 -1.53 -15.04
C ASN A 132 7.76 -1.99 -13.58
N THR A 133 6.53 -1.96 -13.06
CA THR A 133 6.21 -2.64 -11.82
C THR A 133 6.11 -4.13 -12.15
N HIS A 134 6.75 -5.01 -11.38
CA HIS A 134 6.62 -6.46 -11.61
C HIS A 134 5.42 -7.00 -10.85
N ILE A 135 4.67 -7.98 -11.41
CA ILE A 135 3.61 -8.69 -10.67
C ILE A 135 4.17 -9.29 -9.37
N SER A 136 5.43 -9.71 -9.38
CA SER A 136 6.08 -10.23 -8.17
C SER A 136 5.98 -9.24 -7.02
N ASN A 137 6.19 -7.94 -7.22
CA ASN A 137 6.05 -6.95 -6.14
C ASN A 137 4.66 -6.97 -5.47
N ASP A 138 3.60 -7.16 -6.24
CA ASP A 138 2.24 -7.21 -5.69
C ASP A 138 1.90 -8.58 -5.10
N LEU A 139 2.38 -9.68 -5.70
CA LEU A 139 2.27 -11.01 -5.09
C LEU A 139 3.06 -11.11 -3.77
N TRP A 140 4.15 -10.35 -3.65
CA TRP A 140 4.93 -10.20 -2.42
C TRP A 140 4.15 -9.48 -1.32
N HIS A 141 3.17 -8.64 -1.69
CA HIS A 141 2.25 -8.00 -0.74
C HIS A 141 1.05 -8.89 -0.38
N VAL A 142 0.66 -9.84 -1.24
CA VAL A 142 -0.53 -10.70 -1.05
C VAL A 142 -0.21 -12.03 -0.36
N ASN A 143 0.94 -12.65 -0.65
CA ASN A 143 1.34 -13.93 -0.06
C ASN A 143 2.27 -13.71 1.15
N ALA A 144 1.63 -13.37 2.26
CA ALA A 144 2.19 -13.20 3.59
C ALA A 144 3.13 -11.98 3.72
N PRO A 145 3.09 -11.26 4.86
CA PRO A 145 4.08 -10.22 5.09
C PRO A 145 5.47 -10.84 4.92
N MET A 146 6.38 -10.14 4.24
CA MET A 146 7.77 -10.51 3.97
C MET A 146 8.45 -11.26 5.14
N TRP A 147 7.98 -11.00 6.35
CA TRP A 147 8.27 -11.67 7.60
C TRP A 147 8.06 -13.18 7.59
N THR A 148 7.05 -13.80 6.98
CA THR A 148 6.82 -15.26 7.13
C THR A 148 8.00 -16.11 6.65
N ARG A 149 8.67 -15.73 5.55
CA ARG A 149 9.91 -16.40 5.11
C ARG A 149 11.11 -16.14 6.04
N VAL A 150 11.19 -14.93 6.58
CA VAL A 150 12.18 -14.51 7.60
C VAL A 150 11.98 -15.30 8.90
N VAL A 151 10.71 -15.53 9.27
CA VAL A 151 10.25 -16.29 10.43
C VAL A 151 10.56 -17.77 10.28
N GLU A 152 10.23 -18.38 9.13
CA GLU A 152 10.52 -19.79 8.83
C GLU A 152 12.01 -20.12 8.93
N LYS A 153 12.88 -19.19 8.50
CA LYS A 153 14.33 -19.41 8.47
C LYS A 153 15.04 -19.01 9.77
N GLY A 154 14.58 -17.97 10.45
CA GLY A 154 15.29 -17.39 11.60
C GLY A 154 14.64 -17.66 12.97
N GLY A 155 13.38 -18.06 13.01
CA GLY A 155 12.61 -18.26 14.24
C GLY A 155 12.31 -16.98 15.02
N SER A 156 11.52 -17.12 16.09
CA SER A 156 11.02 -16.00 16.92
C SER A 156 12.12 -15.04 17.44
N PRO A 157 13.30 -15.49 17.90
CA PRO A 157 14.36 -14.59 18.36
C PRO A 157 14.96 -13.70 17.26
N PHE A 158 15.09 -14.22 16.04
CA PHE A 158 15.57 -13.43 14.90
C PHE A 158 14.54 -12.37 14.50
N VAL A 159 13.27 -12.77 14.42
CA VAL A 159 12.15 -11.87 14.13
C VAL A 159 12.07 -10.76 15.18
N GLY A 160 12.31 -11.08 16.46
CA GLY A 160 12.41 -10.08 17.51
C GLY A 160 13.48 -9.01 17.25
N LYS A 161 14.67 -9.38 16.78
CA LYS A 161 15.72 -8.40 16.41
C LYS A 161 15.34 -7.56 15.19
N VAL A 162 14.64 -8.17 14.24
CA VAL A 162 14.14 -7.49 13.05
C VAL A 162 13.05 -6.48 13.43
N ALA A 163 12.16 -6.84 14.35
CA ALA A 163 11.15 -5.94 14.91
C ALA A 163 11.79 -4.75 15.64
N GLU A 164 12.82 -5.01 16.46
CA GLU A 164 13.60 -3.95 17.10
C GLU A 164 14.24 -2.99 16.09
N LEU A 165 14.86 -3.52 15.04
CA LEU A 165 15.48 -2.72 13.98
C LEU A 165 14.44 -1.92 13.20
N TYR A 166 13.31 -2.54 12.86
CA TYR A 166 12.21 -1.90 12.14
C TYR A 166 11.61 -0.75 12.95
N TYR A 167 11.37 -0.97 14.24
CA TYR A 167 10.94 0.07 15.17
C TYR A 167 11.95 1.22 15.22
N THR A 168 13.22 0.91 15.48
CA THR A 168 14.28 1.92 15.62
C THR A 168 14.42 2.76 14.36
N THR A 169 14.38 2.12 13.19
CA THR A 169 14.47 2.80 11.89
C THR A 169 13.30 3.76 11.67
N ASN A 170 12.06 3.30 11.90
CA ASN A 170 10.89 4.17 11.74
C ASN A 170 10.86 5.29 12.78
N PHE A 171 11.37 5.03 13.99
CA PHE A 171 11.49 6.04 15.04
C PHE A 171 12.49 7.14 14.65
N ASP A 172 13.65 6.76 14.12
CA ASP A 172 14.66 7.70 13.64
C ASP A 172 14.17 8.52 12.44
N ILE A 173 13.42 7.88 11.52
CA ILE A 173 12.74 8.57 10.41
C ILE A 173 11.76 9.61 10.96
N MET A 174 10.92 9.21 11.92
CA MET A 174 9.95 10.10 12.55
C MET A 174 10.65 11.29 13.22
N ALA A 175 11.71 11.05 14.00
CA ALA A 175 12.50 12.09 14.65
C ALA A 175 13.15 13.05 13.63
N TYR A 176 13.70 12.52 12.53
CA TYR A 176 14.29 13.33 11.46
C TYR A 176 13.25 14.26 10.81
N PHE A 177 12.08 13.74 10.44
CA PHE A 177 11.04 14.57 9.84
C PHE A 177 10.42 15.55 10.83
N LEU A 178 10.37 15.22 12.12
CA LEU A 178 9.95 16.14 13.17
C LEU A 178 10.87 17.38 13.22
N LEU A 179 12.18 17.21 13.09
CA LEU A 179 13.14 18.33 13.01
C LEU A 179 12.90 19.21 11.78
N ARG A 180 12.47 18.62 10.66
CA ARG A 180 12.08 19.40 9.46
C ARG A 180 10.80 20.18 9.72
N LEU A 181 9.79 19.55 10.34
CA LEU A 181 8.54 20.19 10.69
C LEU A 181 8.75 21.37 11.67
N GLU A 182 9.67 21.23 12.63
CA GLU A 182 10.07 22.33 13.52
C GLU A 182 10.66 23.53 12.78
N LYS A 183 11.32 23.30 11.65
CA LYS A 183 11.87 24.35 10.77
C LYS A 183 10.81 24.95 9.83
N GLY A 184 9.55 24.50 9.93
CA GLY A 184 8.43 25.01 9.15
C GLY A 184 8.12 24.20 7.88
N ASP A 185 8.80 23.08 7.65
CA ASP A 185 8.55 22.20 6.51
C ASP A 185 7.27 21.37 6.72
N ARG A 186 6.17 21.79 6.09
CA ARG A 186 4.87 21.12 6.22
C ARG A 186 4.76 19.84 5.40
N ASP A 187 5.61 19.64 4.39
CA ASP A 187 5.61 18.42 3.57
C ASP A 187 6.09 17.20 4.37
N ALA A 188 6.80 17.45 5.48
CA ALA A 188 7.25 16.41 6.42
C ALA A 188 6.09 15.68 7.13
N ILE A 189 4.88 16.25 7.17
CA ILE A 189 3.74 15.68 7.92
C ILE A 189 3.38 14.29 7.40
N ALA A 190 3.29 14.10 6.08
CA ALA A 190 2.92 12.82 5.49
C ALA A 190 3.95 11.71 5.84
N SER A 191 5.23 12.05 5.85
CA SER A 191 6.30 11.11 6.23
C SER A 191 6.28 10.78 7.73
N ILE A 192 5.91 11.73 8.59
CA ILE A 192 5.74 11.47 10.03
C ILE A 192 4.56 10.53 10.27
N GLN A 193 3.43 10.75 9.61
CA GLN A 193 2.25 9.88 9.72
C GLN A 193 2.57 8.46 9.27
N TYR A 194 3.21 8.32 8.09
CA TYR A 194 3.64 7.03 7.58
C TYR A 194 4.60 6.30 8.54
N ALA A 195 5.59 7.00 9.09
CA ALA A 195 6.52 6.41 10.05
C ALA A 195 5.81 6.01 11.35
N HIS A 196 4.85 6.80 11.83
CA HIS A 196 4.06 6.48 13.01
C HIS A 196 3.18 5.24 12.82
N GLU A 197 2.47 5.14 11.69
CA GLU A 197 1.68 3.94 11.35
C GLU A 197 2.56 2.69 11.32
N ASN A 198 3.78 2.81 10.75
CA ASN A 198 4.73 1.71 10.76
C ASN A 198 5.21 1.36 12.17
N LEU A 199 5.44 2.34 13.05
CA LEU A 199 5.76 2.07 14.46
C LEU A 199 4.65 1.27 15.14
N GLN A 200 3.39 1.67 14.97
CA GLN A 200 2.23 0.97 15.53
C GLN A 200 2.15 -0.47 15.01
N ARG A 201 2.20 -0.66 13.69
CA ARG A 201 2.21 -2.00 13.08
C ARG A 201 3.38 -2.86 13.55
N GLY A 202 4.56 -2.26 13.75
CA GLY A 202 5.74 -2.97 14.23
C GLY A 202 5.60 -3.54 15.64
N GLU A 203 4.62 -3.08 16.42
CA GLU A 203 4.31 -3.60 17.76
C GLU A 203 3.28 -4.74 17.73
N GLU A 204 2.52 -4.87 16.65
CA GLU A 204 1.44 -5.85 16.50
C GLU A 204 1.98 -7.20 16.03
N ALA A 205 1.78 -8.27 16.82
CA ALA A 205 2.23 -9.62 16.46
C ALA A 205 1.67 -10.10 15.11
N GLU A 206 0.46 -9.66 14.75
CA GLU A 206 -0.19 -9.98 13.47
C GLU A 206 0.60 -9.44 12.27
N TYR A 207 1.17 -8.23 12.39
CA TYR A 207 2.01 -7.66 11.34
C TYR A 207 3.19 -8.58 10.98
N TRP A 208 3.76 -9.24 11.98
CA TRP A 208 4.90 -10.16 11.82
C TRP A 208 4.49 -11.58 11.42
N GLY A 209 3.20 -11.92 11.49
CA GLY A 209 2.67 -13.25 11.22
C GLY A 209 3.09 -14.32 12.24
N ILE A 210 3.73 -13.93 13.34
CA ILE A 210 4.13 -14.81 14.45
C ILE A 210 4.25 -14.01 15.75
N GLU A 211 4.06 -14.67 16.89
CA GLU A 211 4.52 -14.15 18.17
C GLU A 211 6.06 -14.00 18.19
N HIS A 212 6.53 -12.78 18.43
CA HIS A 212 7.94 -12.48 18.63
C HIS A 212 8.24 -12.05 20.07
N SER A 213 9.51 -12.18 20.46
CA SER A 213 9.95 -11.86 21.82
C SER A 213 10.17 -10.37 22.10
N TRP A 214 10.30 -9.55 21.05
CA TRP A 214 10.61 -8.14 21.22
C TRP A 214 9.41 -7.33 21.75
N LYS A 215 9.70 -6.41 22.67
CA LYS A 215 8.77 -5.44 23.25
C LYS A 215 9.53 -4.14 23.44
N LEU A 216 8.82 -3.01 23.38
CA LEU A 216 9.43 -1.73 23.72
C LEU A 216 9.99 -1.78 25.15
N SER A 217 11.21 -1.28 25.29
CA SER A 217 11.73 -0.91 26.59
C SER A 217 10.92 0.27 27.17
N PRO A 218 10.93 0.44 28.51
CA PRO A 218 10.28 1.59 29.14
C PRO A 218 10.75 2.95 28.57
N GLN A 219 12.04 3.07 28.23
CA GLN A 219 12.58 4.28 27.63
C GLN A 219 12.02 4.52 26.21
N GLN A 220 12.00 3.49 25.36
CA GLN A 220 11.42 3.62 24.02
C GLN A 220 9.95 4.00 24.06
N HIS A 221 9.21 3.53 25.07
CA HIS A 221 7.81 3.91 25.27
C HIS A 221 7.68 5.41 25.61
N VAL A 222 8.51 5.92 26.53
CA VAL A 222 8.59 7.35 26.86
C VAL A 222 8.95 8.18 25.63
N ASP A 223 9.95 7.76 24.87
CA ASP A 223 10.41 8.45 23.67
C ASP A 223 9.31 8.50 22.58
N LYS A 224 8.57 7.41 22.39
CA LYS A 224 7.42 7.33 21.48
C LYS A 224 6.34 8.35 21.83
N ILE A 225 5.91 8.37 23.09
CA ILE A 225 4.88 9.32 23.56
C ILE A 225 5.37 10.75 23.37
N PHE A 226 6.64 11.03 23.70
CA PHE A 226 7.21 12.38 23.58
C PHE A 226 7.22 12.88 22.15
N VAL A 227 7.71 12.06 21.23
CA VAL A 227 7.77 12.40 19.80
C VAL A 227 6.38 12.64 19.22
N TYR A 228 5.38 11.83 19.59
CA TYR A 228 4.02 12.02 19.08
C TYR A 228 3.31 13.24 19.68
N ALA A 229 3.46 13.49 20.99
CA ALA A 229 2.93 14.71 21.62
C ALA A 229 3.48 15.99 20.95
N LYS A 230 4.79 15.98 20.66
CA LYS A 230 5.47 17.05 19.94
C LYS A 230 4.97 17.18 18.50
N PHE A 231 4.75 16.07 17.80
CA PHE A 231 4.15 16.07 16.46
C PHE A 231 2.76 16.71 16.46
N CYS A 232 1.86 16.31 17.37
CA CYS A 232 0.52 16.89 17.50
C CYS A 232 0.57 18.41 17.64
N ARG A 233 1.45 18.92 18.52
CA ARG A 233 1.64 20.38 18.70
C ARG A 233 2.15 21.04 17.42
N LEU A 234 3.17 20.46 16.79
CA LEU A 234 3.80 21.06 15.61
C LEU A 234 2.88 21.06 14.40
N TRP A 235 2.05 20.03 14.24
CA TRP A 235 1.01 20.02 13.21
C TRP A 235 0.03 21.18 13.42
N GLY A 236 -0.30 21.50 14.67
CA GLY A 236 -1.02 22.71 15.02
C GLY A 236 -2.52 22.66 14.73
N VAL A 237 -3.06 21.47 14.45
CA VAL A 237 -4.50 21.25 14.25
C VAL A 237 -5.20 21.28 15.61
N PRO A 238 -6.16 22.19 15.86
CA PRO A 238 -6.77 22.36 17.18
C PRO A 238 -7.41 21.10 17.76
N THR A 239 -7.95 20.22 16.91
CA THR A 239 -8.55 18.94 17.34
C THR A 239 -7.54 17.98 17.99
N LEU A 240 -6.23 18.17 17.81
CA LEU A 240 -5.18 17.36 18.42
C LEU A 240 -4.72 17.88 19.79
N ILE A 241 -5.23 19.04 20.25
CA ILE A 241 -4.85 19.61 21.55
C ILE A 241 -5.09 18.64 22.70
N PRO A 242 -6.27 17.98 22.83
CA PRO A 242 -6.51 17.04 23.93
C PRO A 242 -5.52 15.87 23.93
N VAL A 243 -5.17 15.34 22.75
CA VAL A 243 -4.20 14.25 22.59
C VAL A 243 -2.80 14.68 23.06
N ALA A 244 -2.34 15.84 22.59
CA ALA A 244 -1.04 16.38 22.99
C ALA A 244 -0.95 16.63 24.50
N VAL A 245 -2.02 17.14 25.11
CA VAL A 245 -2.11 17.37 26.56
C VAL A 245 -2.09 16.06 27.34
N GLY A 246 -2.93 15.10 26.97
CA GLY A 246 -2.98 13.81 27.67
C GLY A 246 -1.63 13.08 27.65
N MET A 247 -0.96 13.08 26.50
CA MET A 247 0.35 12.46 26.35
C MET A 247 1.45 13.18 27.13
N ILE A 248 1.48 14.52 27.10
CA ILE A 248 2.53 15.26 27.82
C ILE A 248 2.32 15.21 29.34
N ASP A 249 1.07 15.12 29.82
CA ASP A 249 0.77 14.92 31.23
C ASP A 249 1.22 13.53 31.70
N GLN A 250 0.92 12.49 30.93
CA GLN A 250 1.43 11.14 31.18
C GLN A 250 2.97 11.12 31.26
N LEU A 251 3.65 11.85 30.39
CA LEU A 251 5.11 11.95 30.39
C LEU A 251 5.66 12.67 31.63
N VAL A 252 4.97 13.70 32.11
CA VAL A 252 5.36 14.39 33.36
C VAL A 252 5.18 13.46 34.56
N ASP A 253 4.15 12.63 34.59
CA ASP A 253 3.98 11.65 35.66
C ASP A 253 5.09 10.58 35.64
N LEU A 254 5.48 10.13 34.44
CA LEU A 254 6.56 9.14 34.26
C LEU A 254 7.96 9.73 34.48
N SER A 255 8.17 11.02 34.22
CA SER A 255 9.49 11.66 34.23
C SER A 255 9.41 13.13 34.70
N PRO A 256 9.07 13.36 35.98
CA PRO A 256 8.66 14.69 36.48
C PRO A 256 9.77 15.75 36.49
N SER A 257 11.03 15.33 36.44
CA SER A 257 12.18 16.22 36.46
C SER A 257 12.88 16.37 35.11
N GLU A 258 12.35 15.78 34.04
CA GLU A 258 13.00 15.81 32.71
C GLU A 258 12.80 17.18 32.05
N PRO A 259 13.86 18.00 31.89
CA PRO A 259 13.71 19.37 31.40
C PRO A 259 13.11 19.47 30.00
N VAL A 260 13.39 18.50 29.12
CA VAL A 260 12.88 18.50 27.75
C VAL A 260 11.36 18.28 27.71
N ILE A 261 10.85 17.37 28.55
CA ILE A 261 9.41 17.09 28.70
C ILE A 261 8.69 18.33 29.27
N LEU A 262 9.25 18.93 30.32
CA LEU A 262 8.68 20.13 30.94
C LEU A 262 8.65 21.33 29.99
N ASP A 263 9.67 21.48 29.14
CA ASP A 263 9.68 22.52 28.11
C ASP A 263 8.58 22.32 27.07
N GLU A 264 8.42 21.08 26.59
CA GLU A 264 7.38 20.74 25.61
C GLU A 264 5.97 20.90 26.20
N LYS A 265 5.76 20.56 27.48
CA LYS A 265 4.51 20.85 28.20
C LYS A 265 4.16 22.33 28.17
N ARG A 266 5.11 23.22 28.44
CA ARG A 266 4.88 24.68 28.39
C ARG A 266 4.47 25.14 26.99
N LYS A 267 5.05 24.56 25.94
CA LYS A 267 4.69 24.88 24.55
C LYS A 267 3.28 24.39 24.19
N ILE A 268 2.89 23.18 24.62
CA ILE A 268 1.53 22.64 24.42
C ILE A 268 0.51 23.49 25.17
N GLU A 269 0.79 23.87 26.42
CA GLU A 269 -0.02 24.79 27.23
C GLU A 269 -0.21 26.16 26.58
N ALA A 270 0.85 26.72 25.99
CA ALA A 270 0.77 27.97 25.24
C ALA A 270 -0.10 27.83 23.97
N TRP A 271 0.05 26.72 23.24
CA TRP A 271 -0.76 26.41 22.07
C TRP A 271 -2.24 26.25 22.43
N LYS A 272 -2.57 25.48 23.47
CA LYS A 272 -3.94 25.33 24.01
C LYS A 272 -4.59 26.69 24.30
N ARG A 273 -3.87 27.58 25.00
CA ARG A 273 -4.37 28.94 25.31
C ARG A 273 -4.62 29.78 24.05
N SER A 274 -3.81 29.61 23.01
CA SER A 274 -3.95 30.36 21.76
C SER A 274 -5.11 29.89 20.86
N ALA A 275 -5.52 28.62 20.98
CA ALA A 275 -6.52 28.03 20.10
C ALA A 275 -7.99 28.29 20.53
N GLY A 276 -8.22 28.75 21.76
CA GLY A 276 -9.57 28.93 22.30
C GLY A 276 -10.20 27.61 22.79
N PRO A 277 -11.52 27.58 23.05
CA PRO A 277 -12.22 26.36 23.47
C PRO A 277 -12.22 25.34 22.33
N VAL A 278 -11.72 24.14 22.60
CA VAL A 278 -11.72 23.00 21.68
C VAL A 278 -12.81 22.03 22.14
N ASP A 279 -13.65 21.59 21.21
CA ASP A 279 -14.70 20.59 21.49
C ASP A 279 -14.06 19.22 21.80
N GLU A 280 -14.28 18.72 23.02
CA GLU A 280 -13.81 17.43 23.51
C GLU A 280 -14.53 16.24 22.84
N SER A 281 -15.56 16.47 22.02
CA SER A 281 -16.22 15.39 21.27
C SER A 281 -15.29 14.76 20.21
N ALA A 282 -14.37 15.53 19.62
CA ALA A 282 -13.37 15.05 18.67
C ALA A 282 -12.32 14.13 19.33
N PHE A 283 -12.09 14.28 20.63
CA PHE A 283 -11.17 13.46 21.42
C PHE A 283 -11.63 12.00 21.52
N ASN A 284 -12.93 11.75 21.75
CA ASN A 284 -13.46 10.39 21.82
C ASN A 284 -13.44 9.67 20.46
N ALA A 285 -13.60 10.40 19.36
CA ALA A 285 -13.54 9.82 18.01
C ALA A 285 -12.10 9.46 17.59
N ALA A 286 -11.10 10.29 17.96
CA ALA A 286 -9.69 10.02 17.67
C ALA A 286 -9.13 8.88 18.54
N MET A 287 -9.52 8.80 19.83
CA MET A 287 -9.10 7.73 20.73
C MET A 287 -9.70 6.36 20.36
N ASN A 288 -10.95 6.32 19.86
CA ASN A 288 -11.56 5.06 19.39
C ASN A 288 -11.00 4.57 18.04
N GLY A 289 -10.29 5.43 17.30
CA GLY A 289 -9.56 5.04 16.07
C GLY A 289 -8.09 4.70 16.31
N LEU A 290 -7.59 4.88 17.55
CA LEU A 290 -6.21 4.68 17.97
C LEU A 290 -6.15 3.75 19.20
N GLU A 291 -6.97 2.68 19.22
CA GLU A 291 -7.02 1.72 20.34
C GLU A 291 -5.61 1.40 20.87
N LEU A 292 -5.37 1.77 22.14
CA LEU A 292 -4.14 1.56 22.91
C LEU A 292 -3.98 0.11 23.35
#